data_AF-Q0FPP5-F1
#
_entry.id   AF-Q0FPP5-F1
#
_cell.length_a   1.000
_cell.length_b   1.000
_cell.length_c   1.000
_cell.angle_alpha   90.00
_cell.angle_beta   90.00
_cell.angle_gamma   90.00
#
_symmetry.space_group_name_H-M   'P 1'
#
loop_
_entity.id
_entity.type
_entity.pdbx_description
1 polymer ?
#
loop_
_entity_poly.entity_id
_entity_poly.type
_entity_poly.pdbx_seq_one_letter_code
_entity_poly.pdbx_strand_id
1 'polypeptide(L)'
;MSESNKATVRAFYEALNDRRFDDLAQYCHPGFVFYHQVDTPHWGVEGFRASEEKNFAAYDDWQMPLIKLIAEGDQVAAYLIFEGTHARDWAGIPASGRKLRFSFHEADAQGRADHRETGAF
;
A
#
# COMPACT_ATOMS: atom_id res chain seq x y z
N MET A 1 18.18 10.44 -4.04
CA MET A 1 16.84 10.19 -4.60
C MET A 1 16.37 8.79 -4.20
N SER A 2 16.99 7.71 -4.72
CA SER A 2 16.67 6.31 -4.35
C SER A 2 16.46 6.05 -2.84
N GLU A 3 17.39 6.45 -1.97
CA GLU A 3 17.24 6.23 -0.51
C GLU A 3 16.18 7.13 0.14
N SER A 4 15.93 8.32 -0.40
CA SER A 4 14.84 9.20 0.05
C SER A 4 13.49 8.61 -0.30
N ASN A 5 13.35 8.10 -1.53
CA ASN A 5 12.11 7.47 -2.00
C ASN A 5 11.83 6.19 -1.20
N LYS A 6 12.86 5.38 -0.91
CA LYS A 6 12.72 4.24 0.01
C LYS A 6 12.26 4.67 1.41
N ALA A 7 12.76 5.78 1.94
CA ALA A 7 12.35 6.28 3.24
C ALA A 7 10.86 6.69 3.24
N THR A 8 10.40 7.39 2.21
CA THR A 8 8.99 7.76 2.04
C THR A 8 8.09 6.52 1.94
N VAL A 9 8.43 5.57 1.05
CA VAL A 9 7.64 4.33 0.88
C VAL A 9 7.64 3.47 2.15
N ARG A 10 8.77 3.42 2.87
CA ARG A 10 8.85 2.76 4.17
C ARG A 10 7.87 3.38 5.16
N ALA A 11 7.90 4.69 5.32
CA ALA A 11 7.04 5.41 6.25
C ALA A 11 5.55 5.21 5.91
N PHE A 12 5.20 5.17 4.63
CA PHE A 12 3.85 4.86 4.16
C PHE A 12 3.38 3.47 4.63
N TYR A 13 4.16 2.41 4.35
CA TYR A 13 3.77 1.04 4.75
C TYR A 13 3.81 0.83 6.27
N GLU A 14 4.72 1.49 6.97
CA GLU A 14 4.75 1.46 8.45
C GLU A 14 3.50 2.14 9.03
N ALA A 15 3.11 3.32 8.54
CA ALA A 15 1.87 3.99 8.95
C ALA A 15 0.63 3.13 8.65
N LEU A 16 0.57 2.48 7.49
CA LEU A 16 -0.50 1.56 7.12
C LEU A 16 -0.57 0.34 8.05
N ASN A 17 0.58 -0.29 8.32
CA ASN A 17 0.66 -1.42 9.24
C ASN A 17 0.24 -1.04 10.67
N ASP A 18 0.53 0.19 11.09
CA ASP A 18 0.18 0.74 12.40
C ASP A 18 -1.24 1.34 12.46
N ARG A 19 -2.04 1.23 11.39
CA ARG A 19 -3.39 1.82 11.28
C ARG A 19 -3.44 3.34 11.39
N ARG A 20 -2.33 4.03 11.12
CA ARG A 20 -2.26 5.49 11.06
C ARG A 20 -2.72 5.99 9.69
N PHE A 21 -3.98 5.71 9.34
CA PHE A 21 -4.53 6.03 8.02
C PHE A 21 -4.55 7.53 7.72
N ASP A 22 -4.77 8.36 8.74
CA ASP A 22 -4.79 9.82 8.60
C ASP A 22 -3.38 10.39 8.29
N ASP A 23 -2.32 9.63 8.57
CA ASP A 23 -0.94 10.02 8.26
C ASP A 23 -0.58 9.74 6.79
N LEU A 24 -1.30 8.86 6.09
CA LEU A 24 -0.89 8.36 4.77
C LEU A 24 -0.78 9.48 3.72
N ALA A 25 -1.65 10.49 3.81
CA ALA A 25 -1.72 11.58 2.83
C ALA A 25 -0.39 12.35 2.70
N GLN A 26 0.40 12.41 3.76
CA GLN A 26 1.68 13.14 3.75
C GLN A 26 2.77 12.45 2.93
N TYR A 27 2.60 11.16 2.61
CA TYR A 27 3.55 10.36 1.84
C TYR A 27 3.11 10.18 0.37
N CYS A 28 1.95 10.71 -0.01
CA CYS A 28 1.36 10.55 -1.33
C CYS A 28 1.42 11.85 -2.12
N HIS A 29 1.90 11.77 -3.37
CA HIS A 29 1.77 12.89 -4.32
C HIS A 29 0.29 13.20 -4.60
N PRO A 30 -0.10 14.46 -4.90
CA PRO A 30 -1.49 14.81 -5.24
C PRO A 30 -2.09 14.01 -6.41
N GLY A 31 -1.24 13.53 -7.32
CA GLY A 31 -1.61 12.64 -8.43
C GLY A 31 -1.48 11.15 -8.15
N PHE A 32 -1.37 10.73 -6.88
CA PHE A 32 -1.23 9.33 -6.49
C PHE A 32 -2.41 8.48 -7.00
N VAL A 33 -2.09 7.30 -7.52
CA VAL A 33 -3.07 6.31 -7.99
C VAL A 33 -2.63 4.93 -7.54
N PHE A 34 -3.52 4.23 -6.86
CA PHE A 34 -3.28 2.87 -6.40
C PHE A 34 -3.93 1.84 -7.32
N TYR A 35 -3.22 0.73 -7.56
CA TYR A 35 -3.63 -0.34 -8.45
C TYR A 35 -3.47 -1.71 -7.77
N HIS A 36 -4.44 -2.13 -6.95
CA HIS A 36 -4.46 -3.53 -6.49
C HIS A 36 -4.80 -4.52 -7.62
N GLN A 37 -5.43 -4.03 -8.70
CA GLN A 37 -5.62 -4.71 -9.99
C GLN A 37 -5.31 -3.69 -11.11
N VAL A 38 -4.63 -4.13 -12.17
CA VAL A 38 -4.10 -3.26 -13.24
C VAL A 38 -5.19 -2.37 -13.87
N ASP A 39 -6.40 -2.92 -14.07
CA ASP A 39 -7.50 -2.23 -14.74
C ASP A 39 -8.50 -1.57 -13.77
N THR A 40 -8.19 -1.51 -12.47
CA THR A 40 -9.09 -0.94 -11.44
C THR A 40 -8.35 0.10 -10.59
N PRO A 41 -8.16 1.32 -11.10
CA PRO A 41 -7.48 2.39 -10.38
C PRO A 41 -8.29 2.90 -9.19
N HIS A 42 -7.60 3.19 -8.09
CA HIS A 42 -8.11 3.94 -6.95
C HIS A 42 -7.39 5.28 -6.87
N TRP A 43 -8.14 6.37 -6.98
CA TRP A 43 -7.59 7.71 -7.11
C TRP A 43 -7.31 8.33 -5.74
N GLY A 44 -6.09 8.82 -5.56
CA GLY A 44 -5.65 9.47 -4.33
C GLY A 44 -5.57 8.54 -3.13
N VAL A 45 -5.09 9.10 -2.01
CA VAL A 45 -4.93 8.37 -0.75
C VAL A 45 -6.27 7.89 -0.18
N GLU A 46 -7.34 8.64 -0.40
CA GLU A 46 -8.69 8.23 0.04
C GLU A 46 -9.21 7.01 -0.72
N GLY A 47 -8.95 6.93 -2.04
CA GLY A 47 -9.29 5.75 -2.83
C GLY A 47 -8.50 4.52 -2.37
N PHE A 48 -7.21 4.69 -2.12
CA PHE A 48 -6.36 3.65 -1.53
C PHE A 48 -6.92 3.17 -0.18
N ARG A 49 -7.17 4.10 0.75
CA ARG A 49 -7.68 3.80 2.09
C ARG A 49 -8.99 3.02 2.02
N ALA A 50 -9.96 3.49 1.22
CA ALA A 50 -11.25 2.82 1.07
C ALA A 50 -11.12 1.39 0.50
N SER A 51 -10.20 1.18 -0.44
CA SER A 51 -9.90 -0.15 -0.98
C SER A 51 -9.31 -1.07 0.09
N GLU A 52 -8.30 -0.61 0.81
CA GLU A 52 -7.57 -1.42 1.78
C GLU A 52 -8.39 -1.69 3.05
N GLU A 53 -9.11 -0.70 3.59
CA GLU A 53 -10.02 -0.90 4.72
C GLU A 53 -11.07 -1.98 4.40
N LYS A 54 -11.61 -1.98 3.17
CA LYS A 54 -12.54 -3.02 2.72
C LYS A 54 -11.88 -4.40 2.63
N ASN A 55 -10.65 -4.47 2.10
CA ASN A 55 -9.92 -5.74 1.98
C ASN A 55 -9.57 -6.33 3.34
N PHE A 56 -9.23 -5.49 4.31
CA PHE A 56 -8.78 -5.92 5.61
C PHE A 56 -9.88 -6.07 6.65
N ALA A 57 -11.09 -5.55 6.40
CA ALA A 57 -12.23 -5.60 7.32
C ALA A 57 -12.57 -7.01 7.81
N ALA A 58 -12.19 -8.06 7.08
CA ALA A 58 -12.43 -9.45 7.47
C ALA A 58 -11.43 -10.03 8.49
N TYR A 59 -10.39 -9.27 8.84
CA TYR A 59 -9.28 -9.69 9.70
C TYR A 59 -9.11 -8.69 10.85
N ASP A 60 -9.46 -9.05 12.08
CA ASP A 60 -9.37 -8.09 13.20
C ASP A 60 -7.91 -7.88 13.67
N ASP A 61 -7.03 -8.84 13.40
CA ASP A 61 -5.66 -8.94 13.90
C ASP A 61 -4.59 -8.80 12.80
N TRP A 62 -4.95 -8.24 11.63
CA TRP A 62 -4.03 -8.27 10.49
C TRP A 62 -2.72 -7.53 10.74
N GLN A 63 -1.65 -8.03 10.16
CA GLN A 63 -0.35 -7.37 10.09
C GLN A 63 0.15 -7.43 8.65
N MET A 64 0.90 -6.40 8.28
CA MET A 64 1.49 -6.25 6.96
C MET A 64 2.96 -5.80 7.02
N PRO A 65 3.86 -6.61 7.58
CA PRO A 65 5.25 -6.23 7.73
C PRO A 65 5.93 -6.01 6.37
N LEU A 66 6.64 -4.89 6.26
CA LEU A 66 7.52 -4.57 5.14
C LEU A 66 8.84 -5.35 5.27
N ILE A 67 9.09 -6.27 4.34
CA ILE A 67 10.25 -7.16 4.37
C ILE A 67 11.44 -6.56 3.62
N LYS A 68 11.21 -5.95 2.46
CA LYS A 68 12.28 -5.42 1.62
C LYS A 68 11.80 -4.24 0.78
N LEU A 69 12.72 -3.30 0.56
CA LEU A 69 12.59 -2.27 -0.47
C LEU A 69 13.76 -2.36 -1.44
N ILE A 70 13.45 -2.28 -2.74
CA ILE A 70 14.43 -2.14 -3.82
C ILE A 70 14.05 -0.88 -4.59
N ALA A 71 15.03 -0.11 -5.06
CA ALA A 71 14.75 1.08 -5.83
C ALA A 71 15.68 1.17 -7.04
N GLU A 72 15.14 1.69 -8.13
CA GLU A 72 15.83 1.95 -9.39
C GLU A 72 15.37 3.31 -9.90
N GLY A 73 16.29 4.27 -10.01
CA GLY A 73 15.92 5.65 -10.33
C GLY A 73 15.00 6.27 -9.27
N ASP A 74 13.81 6.65 -9.71
CA ASP A 74 12.69 7.19 -8.91
C ASP A 74 11.71 6.11 -8.43
N GLN A 75 11.75 4.90 -8.99
CA GLN A 75 10.84 3.81 -8.66
C GLN A 75 11.28 3.03 -7.43
N VAL A 76 10.31 2.56 -6.64
CA VAL A 76 10.53 1.73 -5.47
C VAL A 76 9.58 0.54 -5.49
N ALA A 77 10.11 -0.66 -5.29
CA ALA A 77 9.34 -1.87 -5.10
C ALA A 77 9.44 -2.36 -3.66
N ALA A 78 8.29 -2.64 -3.06
CA ALA A 78 8.13 -3.22 -1.74
C ALA A 78 7.81 -4.71 -1.82
N TYR A 79 8.42 -5.48 -0.92
CA TYR A 79 8.04 -6.86 -0.63
C TYR A 79 7.42 -6.90 0.75
N LEU A 80 6.18 -7.36 0.83
CA LEU A 80 5.39 -7.40 2.06
C LEU A 80 4.89 -8.82 2.31
N ILE A 81 4.54 -9.07 3.57
CA ILE A 81 3.72 -10.21 3.96
C ILE A 81 2.41 -9.65 4.47
N PHE A 82 1.28 -10.22 4.08
CA PHE A 82 0.02 -10.04 4.81
C PHE A 82 -0.20 -11.27 5.68
N GLU A 83 -0.61 -11.06 6.92
CA GLU A 83 -1.13 -12.12 7.78
C GLU A 83 -2.32 -11.66 8.61
N GLY A 84 -3.27 -12.56 8.87
CA GLY A 84 -4.42 -12.27 9.71
C GLY A 84 -5.35 -13.47 9.84
N THR A 85 -6.20 -13.45 10.85
CA THR A 85 -7.23 -14.45 11.11
C THR A 85 -8.52 -14.05 10.41
N HIS A 86 -9.03 -14.89 9.50
CA HIS A 86 -10.27 -14.62 8.78
C HIS A 86 -11.47 -14.75 9.73
N ALA A 87 -11.85 -13.63 10.35
CA ALA A 87 -12.77 -13.55 11.48
C ALA A 87 -14.18 -13.07 11.11
N ARG A 88 -14.35 -12.42 9.95
CA ARG A 88 -15.65 -11.92 9.46
C ARG A 88 -15.88 -12.36 8.01
N ASP A 89 -17.09 -12.18 7.51
CA ASP A 89 -17.40 -12.41 6.09
C ASP A 89 -16.50 -11.53 5.21
N TRP A 90 -15.92 -12.14 4.18
CA TRP A 90 -15.16 -11.43 3.16
C TRP A 90 -15.79 -11.69 1.79
N ALA A 91 -16.50 -10.69 1.26
CA ALA A 91 -17.11 -10.75 -0.07
C ALA A 91 -17.99 -11.99 -0.31
N GLY A 92 -18.78 -12.40 0.70
CA GLY A 92 -19.65 -13.57 0.65
C GLY A 92 -18.96 -14.89 0.97
N ILE A 93 -17.68 -14.85 1.36
CA ILE A 93 -16.95 -16.00 1.92
C ILE A 93 -17.07 -15.92 3.44
N PRO A 94 -17.79 -16.86 4.10
CA PRO A 94 -17.96 -16.83 5.54
C PRO A 94 -16.63 -16.93 6.30
N ALA A 95 -16.58 -16.31 7.47
CA ALA A 95 -15.45 -16.36 8.39
C ALA A 95 -15.00 -17.81 8.62
N SER A 96 -13.76 -18.11 8.26
CA SER A 96 -13.21 -19.47 8.38
C SER A 96 -12.53 -19.74 9.71
N GLY A 97 -12.20 -18.70 10.48
CA GLY A 97 -11.40 -18.79 11.71
C GLY A 97 -9.94 -19.23 11.51
N ARG A 98 -9.49 -19.40 10.26
CA ARG A 98 -8.12 -19.82 9.92
C ARG A 98 -7.22 -18.61 9.73
N LYS A 99 -5.93 -18.79 10.05
CA LYS A 99 -4.88 -17.82 9.74
C LYS A 99 -4.54 -17.87 8.25
N LEU A 100 -4.65 -16.72 7.59
CA LEU A 100 -4.14 -16.47 6.25
C LEU A 100 -2.75 -15.85 6.37
N ARG A 101 -1.81 -16.28 5.54
CA ARG A 101 -0.49 -15.66 5.39
C ARG A 101 -0.02 -15.80 3.95
N PHE A 102 0.24 -14.68 3.29
CA PHE A 102 0.78 -14.67 1.93
C PHE A 102 1.77 -13.51 1.79
N SER A 103 2.64 -13.58 0.79
CA SER A 103 3.53 -12.49 0.44
C SER A 103 3.19 -11.93 -0.92
N PHE A 104 3.49 -10.65 -1.12
CA PHE A 104 3.21 -9.95 -2.36
C PHE A 104 4.23 -8.83 -2.58
N HIS A 105 4.34 -8.41 -3.83
CA HIS A 105 5.17 -7.28 -4.23
C HIS A 105 4.29 -6.17 -4.74
N GLU A 106 4.63 -4.95 -4.38
CA GLU A 106 4.00 -3.75 -4.90
C GLU A 106 5.10 -2.83 -5.40
N ALA A 107 4.92 -2.29 -6.61
CA ALA A 107 5.85 -1.36 -7.21
C ALA A 107 5.14 -0.03 -7.38
N ASP A 108 5.75 1.03 -6.86
CA ASP A 108 5.34 2.39 -7.23
C ASP A 108 5.76 2.62 -8.68
N ALA A 109 4.76 2.60 -9.55
CA ALA A 109 4.91 2.89 -10.97
C ALA A 109 4.44 4.32 -11.30
N GLN A 110 4.92 5.33 -10.57
CA GLN A 110 4.84 6.72 -11.02
C GLN A 110 6.18 7.20 -11.58
N GLY A 111 6.38 6.87 -12.86
CA GLY A 111 7.46 7.35 -13.71
C GLY A 111 7.00 7.47 -15.16
N ARG A 112 5.89 8.19 -15.43
CA ARG A 112 5.73 8.78 -16.76
C ARG A 112 6.59 10.02 -16.78
N ALA A 113 7.74 9.91 -17.44
CA ALA A 113 8.47 11.05 -17.95
C ALA A 113 7.51 11.90 -18.80
N ASP A 114 6.94 12.95 -18.21
CA ASP A 114 6.60 14.13 -18.97
C ASP A 114 7.10 15.38 -18.25
N HIS A 115 7.72 16.20 -19.06
CA HIS A 115 8.56 17.33 -18.72
C HIS A 115 7.68 18.45 -18.13
N ARG A 116 7.97 18.91 -16.90
CA ARG A 116 8.20 20.33 -16.54
C ARG A 116 8.22 20.57 -15.02
N GLU A 117 9.38 21.07 -14.60
CA GLU A 117 9.57 22.13 -13.59
C GLU A 117 9.08 21.91 -12.16
N THR A 118 10.08 21.69 -11.30
CA THR A 118 10.22 22.28 -9.95
C THR A 118 9.09 22.07 -8.95
N GLY A 119 9.34 21.19 -7.98
CA GLY A 119 8.63 21.21 -6.70
C GLY A 119 8.87 19.93 -5.94
N ALA A 120 9.22 20.05 -4.67
CA ALA A 120 9.56 18.96 -3.77
C ALA A 120 8.48 17.86 -3.68
N PHE A 121 8.96 16.65 -3.39
CA PHE A 121 8.19 15.49 -2.91
C PHE A 121 7.30 15.85 -1.72
#